data_AF-A0A8T7L860-F1
#
_entry.id   AF-A0A8T7L860-F1
#
_cell.length_a   1.000
_cell.length_b   1.000
_cell.length_c   1.000
_cell.angle_alpha   90.00
_cell.angle_beta   90.00
_cell.angle_gamma   90.00
#
_symmetry.space_group_name_H-M   'P 1'
#
loop_
_entity.id
_entity.type
_entity.pdbx_description
1 polymer ?
#
loop_
_entity_poly.entity_id
_entity_poly.type
_entity_poly.pdbx_seq_one_letter_code
_entity_poly.pdbx_strand_id
1 'polypeptide(L)'
;MLTNPRHRKYVPDSRHKETISFFVTCESQAEVDRLWDALSAYREAKQRGWLKDRYGVSWQIILAALPELMNDPDPQKAKRVMDAMLQMKKIDIRALQEAVYGQKQPTE
;
A
#
# COMPACT_ATOMS: atom_id res chain seq x y z
N MET A 1 18.14 47.08 12.82
CA MET A 1 18.66 45.85 12.20
C MET A 1 17.59 45.28 11.29
N LEU A 2 17.84 45.23 9.99
CA LEU A 2 16.89 44.81 8.95
C LEU A 2 16.98 43.29 8.74
N THR A 3 15.99 42.51 9.16
CA THR A 3 15.95 41.07 8.88
C THR A 3 15.15 40.79 7.60
N ASN A 4 15.92 40.51 6.55
CA ASN A 4 15.55 40.08 5.21
C ASN A 4 14.52 38.93 5.18
N PRO A 5 13.35 39.07 4.51
CA PRO A 5 12.39 37.99 4.32
C PRO A 5 12.57 37.37 2.93
N ARG A 6 13.71 36.75 2.66
CA ARG A 6 13.87 35.87 1.49
C ARG A 6 14.22 34.48 2.01
N HIS A 7 13.34 33.53 1.69
CA HIS A 7 13.37 32.07 1.91
C HIS A 7 12.07 31.58 2.57
N ARG A 8 10.91 31.98 2.04
CA ARG A 8 9.71 31.15 2.16
C ARG A 8 9.96 29.94 1.26
N LYS A 9 10.48 28.85 1.83
CA LYS A 9 10.53 27.57 1.12
C LYS A 9 9.11 27.31 0.63
N TYR A 10 8.94 27.21 -0.69
CA TYR A 10 7.68 26.80 -1.28
C TYR A 10 7.45 25.36 -0.82
N VAL A 11 6.67 25.19 0.24
CA VAL A 11 6.07 23.91 0.57
C VAL A 11 4.87 23.84 -0.38
N PRO A 12 4.89 22.99 -1.42
CA PRO A 12 3.75 22.87 -2.31
C PRO A 12 2.56 22.54 -1.42
N ASP A 13 1.55 23.40 -1.51
CA ASP A 13 0.31 23.18 -0.83
C ASP A 13 -0.25 21.85 -1.33
N SER A 14 -0.17 20.82 -0.48
CA SER A 14 -0.63 19.46 -0.77
C SER A 14 -2.16 19.38 -0.78
N ARG A 15 -2.82 20.38 -1.36
CA ARG A 15 -4.25 20.48 -1.68
C ARG A 15 -4.62 19.81 -3.00
N HIS A 16 -3.82 18.86 -3.50
CA HIS A 16 -4.39 17.81 -4.33
C HIS A 16 -5.29 17.00 -3.40
N LYS A 17 -6.56 17.40 -3.35
CA LYS A 17 -7.61 16.60 -2.72
C LYS A 17 -7.41 15.18 -3.23
N GLU A 18 -7.42 14.20 -2.33
CA GLU A 18 -7.47 12.78 -2.63
C GLU A 18 -8.81 12.41 -3.33
N THR A 19 -9.25 13.24 -4.29
CA THR A 19 -10.51 13.12 -5.02
C THR A 19 -10.44 11.98 -6.03
N ILE A 20 -9.24 11.60 -6.47
CA ILE A 20 -9.05 10.51 -7.43
C ILE A 20 -7.94 9.60 -6.90
N SER A 21 -8.30 8.35 -6.63
CA SER A 21 -7.39 7.25 -6.33
C SER A 21 -7.58 6.14 -7.37
N PHE A 22 -6.49 5.62 -7.90
CA PHE A 22 -6.52 4.45 -8.77
C PHE A 22 -6.27 3.18 -7.96
N PHE A 23 -7.07 2.16 -8.24
CA PHE A 23 -6.93 0.86 -7.62
C PHE A 23 -6.44 -0.13 -8.66
N VAL A 24 -5.34 -0.82 -8.35
CA VAL A 24 -4.75 -1.82 -9.24
C VAL A 24 -4.70 -3.14 -8.51
N THR A 25 -5.41 -4.12 -9.06
CA THR A 25 -5.36 -5.52 -8.64
C THR A 25 -4.23 -6.22 -9.36
N CYS A 26 -3.32 -6.81 -8.60
CA CYS A 26 -2.20 -7.60 -9.13
C CYS A 26 -2.44 -9.08 -8.86
N GLU A 27 -2.06 -9.94 -9.80
CA GLU A 27 -2.19 -11.39 -9.64
C GLU A 27 -0.97 -12.02 -8.96
N SER A 28 0.17 -11.32 -8.95
CA SER A 28 1.42 -11.83 -8.41
C SER A 28 2.20 -10.80 -7.60
N GLN A 29 3.06 -11.28 -6.70
CA GLN A 29 3.98 -10.41 -5.97
C GLN A 29 4.95 -9.66 -6.89
N ALA A 30 5.37 -10.28 -8.00
CA ALA A 30 6.28 -9.65 -8.95
C ALA A 30 5.64 -8.41 -9.62
N GLU A 31 4.34 -8.47 -9.89
CA GLU A 31 3.59 -7.34 -10.43
C GLU A 31 3.42 -6.23 -9.39
N VAL A 32 3.08 -6.61 -8.14
CA VAL A 32 3.06 -5.67 -7.01
C VAL A 32 4.40 -4.96 -6.88
N ASP A 33 5.51 -5.70 -6.89
CA ASP A 33 6.85 -5.14 -6.73
C ASP A 33 7.24 -4.22 -7.89
N ARG A 34 6.95 -4.64 -9.13
CA ARG A 34 7.20 -3.83 -10.33
C ARG A 34 6.46 -2.50 -10.28
N LEU A 35 5.16 -2.54 -9.97
CA LEU A 35 4.33 -1.34 -9.90
C LEU A 35 4.70 -0.48 -8.69
N TRP A 36 4.99 -1.12 -7.56
CA TRP A 36 5.42 -0.45 -6.34
C TRP A 36 6.72 0.32 -6.57
N ASP A 37 7.70 -0.27 -7.24
CA ASP A 37 8.97 0.39 -7.55
C ASP A 37 8.82 1.47 -8.61
N ALA A 38 8.00 1.23 -9.63
CA ALA A 38 7.76 2.21 -10.71
C ALA A 38 7.02 3.46 -10.22
N LEU A 39 6.03 3.29 -9.34
CA LEU A 39 5.15 4.37 -8.88
C LEU A 39 5.62 5.00 -7.56
N SER A 40 6.60 4.39 -6.88
CA SER A 40 7.23 4.91 -5.66
C SER A 40 8.12 6.13 -5.94
N ALA A 41 7.52 7.27 -6.27
CA ALA A 41 8.27 8.52 -6.38
C ALA A 41 8.58 9.11 -4.99
N TYR A 42 7.66 8.96 -4.04
CA TYR A 42 7.77 9.57 -2.70
C TYR A 42 7.78 8.50 -1.60
N ARG A 43 8.89 8.43 -0.84
CA ARG A 43 9.06 7.46 0.28
C ARG A 43 8.07 7.66 1.42
N GLU A 44 7.63 8.89 1.64
CA GLU A 44 6.73 9.27 2.75
C GLU A 44 5.26 8.90 2.48
N ALA A 45 4.87 8.73 1.21
CA ALA A 45 3.50 8.43 0.82
C ALA A 45 3.15 6.92 0.90
N LYS A 46 4.06 6.09 1.44
CA LYS A 46 3.92 4.62 1.47
C LYS A 46 3.30 4.13 2.76
N GLN A 47 1.98 3.97 2.80
CA GLN A 47 1.30 3.31 3.91
C GLN A 47 0.19 2.40 3.42
N ARG A 48 0.14 1.14 3.91
CA ARG A 48 -0.98 0.22 3.73
C ARG A 48 -1.39 0.00 2.25
N GLY A 49 -0.41 -0.16 1.36
CA GLY A 49 -0.67 -0.33 -0.08
C GLY A 49 -0.91 0.96 -0.85
N TRP A 50 -0.95 2.11 -0.17
CA TRP A 50 -1.04 3.42 -0.80
C TRP A 50 0.35 3.93 -1.17
N LEU A 51 0.42 4.58 -2.33
CA LEU A 51 1.60 5.26 -2.81
C LEU A 51 1.22 6.44 -3.69
N LYS A 52 2.15 7.37 -3.84
CA LYS A 52 1.97 8.57 -4.65
C LYS A 52 3.03 8.62 -5.73
N ASP A 53 2.58 8.78 -6.97
CA ASP A 53 3.48 8.91 -8.11
C ASP A 53 4.07 10.32 -8.19
N ARG A 54 5.00 10.53 -9.13
CA ARG A 54 5.68 11.82 -9.34
C ARG A 54 4.74 12.98 -9.69
N TYR A 55 3.55 12.68 -10.19
CA TYR A 55 2.53 13.64 -10.58
C TYR A 55 1.57 13.99 -9.44
N GLY A 56 1.70 13.31 -8.30
CA GLY A 56 0.86 13.54 -7.15
C GLY A 56 -0.46 12.76 -7.18
N VAL A 57 -0.56 11.72 -8.01
CA VAL A 57 -1.71 10.82 -8.06
C VAL A 57 -1.56 9.74 -7.00
N SER A 58 -2.65 9.45 -6.28
CA SER A 58 -2.71 8.37 -5.30
C SER A 58 -3.07 7.04 -5.96
N TRP A 59 -2.28 6.01 -5.67
CA TRP A 59 -2.44 4.66 -6.17
C TRP A 59 -2.57 3.70 -4.99
N GLN A 60 -3.47 2.74 -5.11
CA GLN A 60 -3.62 1.63 -4.18
C GLN A 60 -3.32 0.34 -4.94
N ILE A 61 -2.19 -0.29 -4.61
CA ILE A 61 -1.80 -1.58 -5.17
C ILE A 61 -2.22 -2.67 -4.20
N ILE A 62 -3.08 -3.57 -4.65
CA ILE A 62 -3.52 -4.72 -3.87
C ILE A 62 -3.39 -6.02 -4.68
N LEU A 63 -3.47 -7.15 -3.99
CA LEU A 63 -3.53 -8.47 -4.63
C LEU A 63 -4.97 -8.83 -4.96
N ALA A 64 -5.20 -9.45 -6.11
CA ALA A 64 -6.53 -9.93 -6.53
C ALA A 64 -7.16 -10.90 -5.51
N ALA A 65 -6.34 -11.67 -4.79
CA ALA A 65 -6.78 -12.56 -3.72
C ALA A 65 -7.18 -11.84 -2.41
N LEU A 66 -6.76 -10.58 -2.22
CA LEU A 66 -6.98 -9.86 -0.95
C LEU A 66 -8.47 -9.66 -0.61
N PRO A 67 -9.35 -9.22 -1.54
CA PRO A 67 -10.78 -9.06 -1.26
C PRO A 67 -11.48 -10.38 -0.92
N GLU A 68 -11.05 -11.48 -1.52
CA GLU A 68 -11.56 -12.82 -1.23
C GLU A 68 -11.16 -13.27 0.17
N LEU A 69 -9.88 -13.08 0.54
CA LEU A 69 -9.36 -13.40 1.87
C LEU A 69 -10.00 -12.54 2.98
N MET A 70 -10.32 -11.29 2.69
CA MET A 70 -11.00 -10.38 3.63
C MET A 70 -12.50 -10.71 3.80
N ASN A 71 -13.14 -11.26 2.78
CA ASN A 71 -14.53 -11.71 2.82
C ASN A 71 -14.65 -13.24 3.04
N ASP A 72 -13.61 -13.89 3.54
CA ASP A 72 -13.67 -15.32 3.86
C ASP A 72 -14.80 -15.56 4.88
N PRO A 73 -15.64 -16.59 4.67
CA PRO A 73 -16.72 -16.93 5.60
C PRO A 73 -16.23 -17.26 7.03
N ASP A 74 -14.95 -17.58 7.19
CA ASP A 74 -14.31 -17.68 8.51
C ASP A 74 -13.86 -16.29 9.01
N PRO A 75 -14.55 -15.70 10.00
CA PRO A 75 -14.23 -14.37 10.51
C PRO A 75 -12.86 -14.30 11.18
N GLN A 76 -12.29 -15.43 11.62
CA GLN A 76 -10.95 -15.44 12.20
C GLN A 76 -9.88 -15.26 11.12
N LYS A 77 -10.06 -15.87 9.94
CA LYS A 77 -9.14 -15.66 8.80
C LYS A 77 -9.21 -14.23 8.30
N ALA A 78 -10.42 -13.71 8.08
CA ALA A 78 -10.62 -12.32 7.67
C ALA A 78 -9.96 -11.35 8.67
N LYS A 79 -10.11 -11.58 9.98
CA LYS A 79 -9.44 -10.79 11.00
C LYS A 79 -7.92 -10.87 10.92
N ARG A 80 -7.33 -12.06 10.72
CA ARG A 80 -5.88 -12.22 10.58
C ARG A 80 -5.32 -11.50 9.35
N VAL A 81 -6.05 -11.53 8.22
CA VAL A 81 -5.72 -10.77 7.00
C VAL A 81 -5.73 -9.28 7.29
N MET A 82 -6.77 -8.79 7.96
CA MET A 82 -6.91 -7.39 8.33
C MET A 82 -5.80 -6.92 9.27
N ASP A 83 -5.51 -7.70 10.31
CA ASP A 83 -4.44 -7.41 11.28
C ASP A 83 -3.07 -7.37 10.58
N ALA A 84 -2.80 -8.34 9.69
CA ALA A 84 -1.56 -8.38 8.90
C ALA A 84 -1.45 -7.15 7.96
N MET A 85 -2.53 -6.82 7.25
CA MET A 85 -2.57 -5.68 6.33
C MET A 85 -2.35 -4.34 7.06
N LEU A 86 -2.84 -4.19 8.28
CA LEU A 86 -2.66 -2.97 9.09
C LEU A 86 -1.20 -2.72 9.51
N GLN A 87 -0.40 -3.78 9.65
CA GLN A 87 1.01 -3.69 10.01
C GLN A 87 1.93 -3.48 8.79
N MET A 88 1.41 -3.74 7.58
CA MET A 88 2.20 -3.71 6.35
C MET A 88 2.21 -2.34 5.67
N LYS A 89 3.38 -1.95 5.16
CA LYS A 89 3.50 -0.78 4.27
C LYS A 89 3.23 -1.16 2.81
N LYS A 90 3.82 -2.28 2.36
CA LYS A 90 3.64 -2.89 1.05
C LYS A 90 2.90 -4.21 1.25
N ILE A 91 1.95 -4.52 0.37
CA ILE A 91 1.23 -5.79 0.38
C ILE A 91 2.19 -6.93 0.00
N ASP A 92 2.21 -7.98 0.82
CA ASP A 92 2.99 -9.20 0.61
C ASP A 92 2.05 -10.41 0.61
N ILE A 93 1.99 -11.12 -0.52
CA ILE A 93 1.10 -12.29 -0.67
C ILE A 93 1.47 -13.41 0.31
N ARG A 94 2.76 -13.63 0.55
CA ARG A 94 3.22 -14.72 1.42
C ARG A 94 2.84 -14.43 2.85
N ALA A 95 3.07 -13.20 3.30
CA ALA A 95 2.73 -12.80 4.67
C ALA A 95 1.20 -12.85 4.92
N LEU A 96 0.39 -12.51 3.91
CA LEU A 96 -1.08 -12.65 4.00
C LEU A 96 -1.52 -14.12 4.03
N GLN A 97 -0.93 -14.96 3.18
CA GLN A 97 -1.20 -16.41 3.19
C GLN A 97 -0.76 -17.05 4.51
N GLU A 98 0.39 -16.68 5.05
CA GLU A 98 0.87 -17.13 6.36
C GLU A 98 -0.07 -16.69 7.48
N ALA A 99 -0.60 -15.45 7.42
CA ALA A 99 -1.57 -14.97 8.39
C ALA A 99 -2.90 -15.76 8.33
N VAL A 100 -3.34 -16.18 7.14
CA VAL A 100 -4.58 -16.95 6.96
C VAL A 100 -4.40 -18.41 7.38
N TYR A 101 -3.37 -19.06 6.85
CA TYR A 101 -3.17 -20.51 6.89
C TYR A 101 -2.22 -20.97 8.00
N GLY A 102 -1.49 -20.06 8.67
CA GLY A 102 -0.66 -20.34 9.83
C GLY A 102 0.19 -21.60 9.68
N GLN A 103 1.34 -21.50 9.01
CA GLN A 103 2.23 -22.65 8.72
C GLN A 103 1.50 -23.88 8.15
N LYS A 104 1.06 -23.77 6.90
CA LYS A 104 1.15 -24.93 5.99
C LYS A 104 2.25 -24.64 4.98
N GLN A 105 3.51 -24.82 5.39
CA GLN A 105 4.47 -25.34 4.43
C GLN A 105 3.96 -26.73 4.01
N PRO A 106 3.95 -27.09 2.72
CA PRO A 106 3.77 -28.48 2.36
C PRO A 106 4.89 -29.25 3.05
N THR A 107 4.51 -30.20 3.89
CA THR A 107 5.42 -31.28 4.27
C THR A 107 5.78 -31.99 2.98
N GLU A 108 7.03 -31.85 2.55
CA GLU A 108 7.70 -32.80 1.66
C GLU A 108 9.08 -33.11 2.22
#